data_AF-A0AAJ1LCT6-F1
#
_entry.id   AF-A0AAJ1LCT6-F1
#
_cell.length_a   1.000
_cell.length_b   1.000
_cell.length_c   1.000
_cell.angle_alpha   90.00
_cell.angle_beta   90.00
_cell.angle_gamma   90.00
#
_symmetry.space_group_name_H-M   'P 1'
#
loop_
_entity.id
_entity.type
_entity.pdbx_description
1 polymer ?
#
loop_
_entity_poly.entity_id
_entity_poly.type
_entity_poly.pdbx_seq_one_letter_code
_entity_poly.pdbx_strand_id
1 'polypeptide(L)'
;MDLIIYDIASQSFYGNFTSTTTRAYEKNRKSGEGNALRAVIDSIWDYNLNFDNRLGLEMNFLAMKNYTIPKVLYLIGKDRNTVEIKSSSGIKLSEINDLGFNKVDDASIMMQWGMEAFTNSEVVSNTLDIIETYDMYSNEFLNDFTKLNYTLLKKSGLIAPIIFFINPQTNGIAMQQGDNYTFKTKDYMVATAMNYYPGNFGDQHHIQSITLSDDVCIYNTHPAVKEEEKGLNGNSPTYWVGYGYLPDAVQYKNVAMSIYKLPKRSGILKAPILDYTYTWFPTEKFDAWQIDNNMAFAKKNSSYLAIISNNDLNLYEKNRLIQEGKDTFWIYELSSCEDFESFDSFKEYIKSNKVIYNDGNLEYINGSLDLNLIYDKAFFINDEIQRFDYDRFDSPYVKAKRGDSEIVFNYKDEKLVLNFEKQKREFQSENVKIKYTPSNVKLNIHHQM
;
A
#
# COMPACT_ATOMS: atom_id res chain seq x y z
N MET A 1 12.58 16.50 0.96
CA MET A 1 12.15 16.31 2.36
C MET A 1 10.71 16.75 2.56
N ASP A 2 10.31 17.96 2.17
CA ASP A 2 8.92 18.45 2.34
C ASP A 2 7.87 17.51 1.72
N LEU A 3 8.14 16.94 0.54
CA LEU A 3 7.24 15.97 -0.09
C LEU A 3 7.03 14.70 0.76
N ILE A 4 8.10 14.16 1.35
CA ILE A 4 8.01 12.99 2.25
C ILE A 4 7.21 13.35 3.50
N ILE A 5 7.42 14.53 4.07
CA ILE A 5 6.66 15.00 5.24
C ILE A 5 5.19 15.20 4.89
N TYR A 6 4.88 15.70 3.69
CA TYR A 6 3.51 15.79 3.22
C TYR A 6 2.87 14.41 3.05
N ASP A 7 3.58 13.45 2.45
CA ASP A 7 3.08 12.08 2.30
C ASP A 7 2.77 11.48 3.68
N ILE A 8 3.66 11.64 4.66
CA ILE A 8 3.41 11.23 6.06
C ILE A 8 2.20 11.96 6.66
N ALA A 9 2.13 13.28 6.52
CA ALA A 9 1.07 14.11 7.11
C ALA A 9 -0.33 13.75 6.56
N SER A 10 -0.41 13.57 5.24
CA SER A 10 -1.66 13.31 4.53
C SER A 10 -2.13 11.86 4.72
N GLN A 11 -1.20 10.90 4.75
CA GLN A 11 -1.47 9.46 4.81
C GLN A 11 -1.34 8.83 6.21
N SER A 12 -1.34 9.65 7.27
CA SER A 12 -1.37 9.16 8.66
C SER A 12 -2.71 9.45 9.34
N PHE A 13 -3.12 8.54 10.22
CA PHE A 13 -4.27 8.67 11.11
C PHE A 13 -3.80 8.80 12.56
N TYR A 14 -3.88 10.01 13.14
CA TYR A 14 -3.32 10.32 14.48
C TYR A 14 -1.85 9.90 14.68
N GLY A 15 -1.07 9.96 13.61
CA GLY A 15 0.33 9.54 13.62
C GLY A 15 0.56 8.04 13.37
N ASN A 16 -0.50 7.26 13.23
CA ASN A 16 -0.42 5.91 12.70
C ASN A 16 -0.26 5.97 11.16
N PHE A 17 0.95 5.67 10.68
CA PHE A 17 1.31 5.66 9.26
C PHE A 17 1.25 4.22 8.70
N THR A 18 0.03 3.72 8.56
CA THR A 18 -0.30 2.41 8.00
C THR A 18 -1.12 2.60 6.72
N SER A 19 -0.57 3.33 5.75
CA SER A 19 -1.22 3.56 4.45
C SER A 19 -0.76 2.52 3.42
N THR A 20 -1.29 2.61 2.20
CA THR A 20 -0.90 1.75 1.08
C THR A 20 0.55 1.98 0.69
N THR A 21 1.23 0.90 0.33
CA THR A 21 2.67 0.91 0.02
C THR A 21 3.03 -0.32 -0.79
N THR A 22 4.07 -0.21 -1.62
CA THR A 22 4.64 -1.36 -2.33
C THR A 22 5.43 -2.29 -1.40
N ARG A 23 5.77 -1.83 -0.19
CA ARG A 23 6.50 -2.62 0.80
C ARG A 23 6.00 -2.40 2.22
N ALA A 24 5.39 -3.44 2.80
CA ALA A 24 5.00 -3.51 4.20
C ALA A 24 5.30 -4.90 4.80
N TYR A 25 5.82 -4.90 6.03
CA TYR A 25 5.98 -6.11 6.83
C TYR A 25 4.78 -6.30 7.76
N GLU A 26 4.61 -7.52 8.27
CA GLU A 26 3.45 -7.94 9.07
C GLU A 26 3.04 -6.91 10.14
N LYS A 27 3.97 -6.51 11.00
CA LYS A 27 3.69 -5.56 12.08
C LYS A 27 3.15 -4.23 11.55
N ASN A 28 3.73 -3.73 10.46
CA ASN A 28 3.38 -2.48 9.82
C ASN A 28 2.04 -2.54 9.05
N ARG A 29 1.49 -3.75 8.80
CA ARG A 29 0.16 -3.92 8.20
C ARG A 29 -0.94 -3.95 9.26
N LYS A 30 -0.63 -4.49 10.45
CA LYS A 30 -1.59 -4.77 11.53
C LYS A 30 -1.82 -3.58 12.46
N SER A 31 -0.82 -2.72 12.65
CA SER A 31 -0.90 -1.56 13.54
C SER A 31 0.22 -0.56 13.28
N GLY A 32 0.15 0.60 13.92
CA GLY A 32 1.27 1.52 13.96
C GLY A 32 2.41 1.06 14.86
N GLU A 33 2.20 0.07 15.74
CA GLU A 33 3.21 -0.38 16.70
C GLU A 33 4.45 -0.95 16.00
N GLY A 34 5.64 -0.57 16.46
CA GLY A 34 6.91 -0.96 15.83
C GLY A 34 7.21 -0.24 14.51
N ASN A 35 6.34 0.66 14.04
CA ASN A 35 6.62 1.45 12.86
C ASN A 35 7.81 2.40 13.11
N ALA A 36 8.80 2.22 12.25
CA ALA A 36 10.02 2.97 12.15
C ALA A 36 9.86 4.51 12.24
N LEU A 37 8.78 5.05 11.69
CA LEU A 37 8.54 6.49 11.56
C LEU A 37 7.86 7.12 12.77
N ARG A 38 7.41 6.34 13.76
CA ARG A 38 6.71 6.89 14.94
C ARG A 38 7.52 7.97 15.65
N ALA A 39 8.82 7.77 15.84
CA ALA A 39 9.69 8.77 16.46
C ALA A 39 9.74 10.08 15.66
N VAL A 40 9.80 9.99 14.32
CA VAL A 40 9.77 11.15 13.42
C VAL A 40 8.43 11.86 13.51
N ILE A 41 7.34 11.11 13.37
CA ILE A 41 5.97 11.62 13.44
C ILE A 41 5.72 12.32 14.77
N ASP A 42 6.09 11.69 15.88
CA ASP A 42 5.87 12.25 17.20
C ASP A 42 6.72 13.50 17.44
N SER A 43 7.97 13.54 16.97
CA SER A 43 8.84 14.72 17.05
C SER A 43 8.34 15.94 16.26
N ILE A 44 7.45 15.73 15.29
CA ILE A 44 6.85 16.79 14.48
C ILE A 44 5.50 17.20 15.07
N TRP A 45 4.64 16.23 15.39
CA TRP A 45 3.24 16.47 15.70
C TRP A 45 2.87 16.28 17.17
N ASP A 46 3.71 15.77 18.05
CA ASP A 46 3.39 15.53 19.47
C ASP A 46 2.08 14.74 19.63
N TYR A 47 2.02 13.52 19.07
CA TYR A 47 0.87 12.62 19.23
C TYR A 47 0.93 11.80 20.51
N ASN A 48 2.07 11.85 21.22
CA ASN A 48 2.40 11.01 22.37
C ASN A 48 2.43 9.52 21.98
N LEU A 49 3.05 9.23 20.83
CA LEU A 49 3.20 7.86 20.37
C LEU A 49 4.28 7.14 21.18
N ASN A 50 4.00 5.90 21.60
CA ASN A 50 5.04 5.01 22.11
C ASN A 50 5.91 4.53 20.95
N PHE A 51 7.23 4.66 21.06
CA PHE A 51 8.17 4.12 20.10
C PHE A 51 9.46 3.65 20.79
N ASP A 52 10.08 2.63 20.22
CA ASP A 52 11.37 2.14 20.70
C ASP A 52 12.48 3.14 20.36
N ASN A 53 13.40 3.34 21.30
CA ASN A 53 14.66 4.04 21.05
C ASN A 53 15.58 3.15 20.22
N ARG A 54 15.32 3.08 18.91
CA ARG A 54 16.13 2.32 17.96
C ARG A 54 17.14 3.23 17.24
N LEU A 55 18.25 2.64 16.84
CA LEU A 55 19.27 3.30 16.02
C LEU A 55 19.04 2.95 14.55
N GLY A 56 18.14 3.68 13.88
CA GLY A 56 17.89 3.53 12.44
C GLY A 56 18.10 4.81 11.64
N LEU A 57 17.77 4.76 10.33
CA LEU A 57 17.93 5.88 9.39
C LEU A 57 17.17 7.15 9.83
N GLU A 58 16.06 7.00 10.54
CA GLU A 58 15.26 8.06 11.15
C GLU A 58 16.07 8.95 12.10
N MET A 59 17.15 8.44 12.71
CA MET A 59 18.03 9.25 13.55
C MET A 59 18.72 10.37 12.77
N ASN A 60 19.00 10.15 11.47
CA ASN A 60 19.54 11.21 10.61
C ASN A 60 18.55 12.35 10.45
N PHE A 61 17.24 12.04 10.42
CA PHE A 61 16.19 13.06 10.37
C PHE A 61 16.05 13.76 11.72
N LEU A 62 15.96 13.00 12.81
CA LEU A 62 15.77 13.53 14.16
C LEU A 62 16.95 14.41 14.63
N ALA A 63 18.17 14.09 14.21
CA ALA A 63 19.36 14.87 14.54
C ALA A 63 19.61 16.06 13.61
N MET A 64 18.78 16.24 12.58
CA MET A 64 18.97 17.27 11.56
C MET A 64 18.74 18.67 12.13
N LYS A 65 19.76 19.53 12.08
CA LYS A 65 19.67 20.91 12.59
C LYS A 65 19.23 21.94 11.53
N ASN A 66 19.43 21.61 10.25
CA ASN A 66 19.29 22.57 9.15
C ASN A 66 17.94 22.46 8.41
N TYR A 67 17.10 21.49 8.78
CA TYR A 67 15.77 21.34 8.21
C TYR A 67 14.72 21.74 9.24
N THR A 68 13.71 22.47 8.79
CA THR A 68 12.58 22.92 9.60
C THR A 68 11.29 22.62 8.85
N ILE A 69 10.25 22.22 9.59
CA ILE A 69 8.99 21.78 9.02
C ILE A 69 8.14 23.00 8.65
N PRO A 70 7.72 23.16 7.38
CA PRO A 70 6.81 24.23 7.00
C PRO A 70 5.53 24.17 7.82
N LYS A 71 5.08 25.33 8.32
CA LYS A 71 3.90 25.42 9.17
C LYS A 71 2.65 24.80 8.53
N VAL A 72 2.49 24.98 7.21
CA VAL A 72 1.41 24.35 6.43
C VAL A 72 1.41 22.82 6.55
N LEU A 73 2.57 22.15 6.45
CA LEU A 73 2.67 20.69 6.55
C LEU A 73 2.38 20.20 7.98
N TYR A 74 2.83 20.96 8.98
CA TYR A 74 2.47 20.69 10.39
C TYR A 74 0.95 20.74 10.59
N LEU A 75 0.28 21.78 10.06
CA LEU A 75 -1.17 21.94 10.17
C LEU A 75 -1.93 20.85 9.42
N ILE A 76 -1.48 20.47 8.22
CA ILE A 76 -2.07 19.36 7.43
C ILE A 76 -2.04 18.06 8.24
N GLY A 77 -0.92 17.72 8.88
CA GLY A 77 -0.84 16.50 9.68
C GLY A 77 -1.79 16.51 10.87
N LYS A 78 -2.14 17.70 11.40
CA LYS A 78 -3.13 17.90 12.47
C LYS A 78 -4.58 18.05 11.98
N ASP A 79 -4.83 17.99 10.67
CA ASP A 79 -6.19 18.08 10.16
C ASP A 79 -7.03 16.85 10.57
N ARG A 80 -8.25 17.11 11.01
CA ARG A 80 -9.26 16.13 11.44
C ARG A 80 -10.58 16.27 10.70
N ASN A 81 -10.65 17.18 9.73
CA ASN A 81 -11.79 17.26 8.83
C ASN A 81 -11.88 15.99 7.98
N THR A 82 -13.09 15.73 7.49
CA THR A 82 -13.31 14.72 6.46
C THR A 82 -12.68 15.17 5.15
N VAL A 83 -11.71 14.40 4.64
CA VAL A 83 -10.96 14.74 3.43
C VAL A 83 -10.76 13.54 2.52
N GLU A 84 -10.76 13.82 1.22
CA GLU A 84 -10.37 12.89 0.16
C GLU A 84 -8.99 13.29 -0.36
N ILE A 85 -8.08 12.32 -0.46
CA ILE A 85 -6.69 12.53 -0.89
C ILE A 85 -6.39 11.50 -1.97
N LYS A 86 -6.14 11.98 -3.18
CA LYS A 86 -5.65 11.17 -4.31
C LYS A 86 -4.19 11.51 -4.56
N SER A 87 -3.38 10.50 -4.82
CA SER A 87 -1.97 10.71 -5.14
C SER A 87 -1.42 9.56 -5.95
N SER A 88 -0.50 9.85 -6.87
CA SER A 88 0.21 8.84 -7.63
C SER A 88 1.71 8.85 -7.29
N SER A 89 2.28 7.67 -7.05
CA SER A 89 3.70 7.51 -6.70
C SER A 89 4.34 6.39 -7.51
N GLY A 90 5.59 6.57 -7.93
CA GLY A 90 6.34 5.56 -8.68
C GLY A 90 6.28 5.77 -10.20
N ILE A 91 6.84 4.79 -10.91
CA ILE A 91 6.99 4.75 -12.37
C ILE A 91 6.49 3.38 -12.84
N LYS A 92 5.78 3.33 -13.97
CA LYS A 92 5.37 2.06 -14.60
C LYS A 92 6.56 1.47 -15.34
N LEU A 93 6.67 0.14 -15.40
CA LEU A 93 7.70 -0.52 -16.22
C LEU A 93 7.65 -0.06 -17.68
N SER A 94 6.44 0.17 -18.21
CA SER A 94 6.23 0.67 -19.57
C SER A 94 6.80 2.08 -19.82
N GLU A 95 7.00 2.89 -18.77
CA GLU A 95 7.51 4.27 -18.88
C GLU A 95 9.04 4.35 -18.85
N ILE A 96 9.74 3.26 -18.49
CA ILE A 96 11.21 3.25 -18.32
C ILE A 96 11.93 3.72 -19.59
N ASN A 97 11.46 3.27 -20.75
CA ASN A 97 12.03 3.64 -22.05
C ASN A 97 11.85 5.14 -22.34
N ASP A 98 10.65 5.66 -22.14
CA ASP A 98 10.31 7.07 -22.43
C ASP A 98 11.05 8.03 -21.48
N LEU A 99 11.36 7.57 -20.26
CA LEU A 99 12.17 8.30 -19.28
C LEU A 99 13.68 8.17 -19.52
N GLY A 100 14.12 7.38 -20.51
CA GLY A 100 15.53 7.24 -20.89
C GLY A 100 16.35 6.29 -20.00
N PHE A 101 15.70 5.44 -19.20
CA PHE A 101 16.34 4.49 -18.29
C PHE A 101 16.44 3.08 -18.87
N ASN A 102 16.68 2.95 -20.18
CA ASN A 102 16.63 1.68 -20.90
C ASN A 102 17.98 1.18 -21.42
N LYS A 103 19.08 1.82 -21.00
CA LYS A 103 20.42 1.48 -21.45
C LYS A 103 21.09 0.51 -20.48
N VAL A 104 22.18 -0.10 -20.93
CA VAL A 104 23.12 -0.83 -20.06
C VAL A 104 24.13 0.16 -19.51
N ASP A 105 23.67 1.02 -18.59
CA ASP A 105 24.49 1.99 -17.86
C ASP A 105 24.05 2.10 -16.39
N ASP A 106 24.92 2.65 -15.54
CA ASP A 106 24.69 2.72 -14.10
C ASP A 106 23.37 3.42 -13.76
N ALA A 107 23.04 4.53 -14.45
CA ALA A 107 21.83 5.30 -14.17
C ALA A 107 20.56 4.48 -14.46
N SER A 108 20.53 3.79 -15.60
CA SER A 108 19.41 2.94 -16.01
C SER A 108 19.26 1.74 -15.08
N ILE A 109 20.37 1.05 -14.76
CA ILE A 109 20.33 -0.11 -13.86
C ILE A 109 19.93 0.29 -12.45
N MET A 110 20.44 1.40 -11.91
CA MET A 110 20.03 1.88 -10.59
C MET A 110 18.55 2.26 -10.53
N MET A 111 17.97 2.78 -11.62
CA MET A 111 16.52 3.03 -11.69
C MET A 111 15.72 1.72 -11.76
N GLN A 112 16.09 0.82 -12.67
CA GLN A 112 15.41 -0.47 -12.88
C GLN A 112 15.46 -1.34 -11.61
N TRP A 113 16.64 -1.52 -11.03
CA TRP A 113 16.81 -2.31 -9.80
C TRP A 113 16.32 -1.56 -8.56
N GLY A 114 16.33 -0.22 -8.57
CA GLY A 114 15.77 0.60 -7.49
C GLY A 114 14.26 0.47 -7.34
N MET A 115 13.54 0.14 -8.42
CA MET A 115 12.14 -0.28 -8.38
C MET A 115 11.96 -1.79 -8.20
N GLU A 116 13.02 -2.53 -7.87
CA GLU A 116 13.03 -4.00 -7.74
C GLU A 116 12.59 -4.75 -9.01
N ALA A 117 12.78 -4.15 -10.18
CA ALA A 117 12.55 -4.80 -11.46
C ALA A 117 13.83 -5.48 -11.95
N PHE A 118 13.87 -6.80 -11.88
CA PHE A 118 15.05 -7.58 -12.27
C PHE A 118 14.77 -8.50 -13.47
N THR A 119 13.68 -9.27 -13.36
CA THR A 119 13.28 -10.28 -14.37
C THR A 119 12.19 -9.76 -15.31
N ASN A 120 11.61 -8.59 -15.07
CA ASN A 120 10.53 -8.06 -15.91
C ASN A 120 10.98 -7.93 -17.37
N SER A 121 10.08 -8.17 -18.32
CA SER A 121 10.39 -8.23 -19.75
C SER A 121 11.07 -6.98 -20.30
N GLU A 122 10.75 -5.83 -19.69
CA GLU A 122 11.25 -4.50 -20.02
C GLU A 122 12.71 -4.30 -19.62
N VAL A 123 13.22 -5.06 -18.64
CA VAL A 123 14.53 -4.82 -18.01
C VAL A 123 15.45 -6.04 -18.01
N VAL A 124 14.92 -7.25 -18.19
CA VAL A 124 15.66 -8.51 -18.01
C VAL A 124 16.92 -8.62 -18.88
N SER A 125 16.90 -8.08 -20.10
CA SER A 125 18.08 -8.06 -20.97
C SER A 125 19.19 -7.21 -20.36
N ASN A 126 18.86 -6.00 -19.89
CA ASN A 126 19.81 -5.09 -19.25
C ASN A 126 20.37 -5.69 -17.96
N THR A 127 19.52 -6.35 -17.15
CA THR A 127 19.92 -7.08 -15.95
C THR A 127 20.93 -8.19 -16.27
N LEU A 128 20.71 -8.98 -17.32
CA LEU A 128 21.65 -10.04 -17.71
C LEU A 128 22.99 -9.48 -18.21
N ASP A 129 22.93 -8.42 -19.01
CA ASP A 129 24.12 -7.79 -19.59
C ASP A 129 25.01 -7.16 -18.50
N ILE A 130 24.41 -6.49 -17.49
CA ILE A 130 25.18 -5.90 -16.38
C ILE A 130 25.78 -6.96 -15.46
N ILE A 131 25.04 -8.04 -15.16
CA ILE A 131 25.55 -9.16 -14.35
C ILE A 131 26.77 -9.79 -15.03
N GLU A 132 26.72 -9.98 -16.35
CA GLU A 132 27.85 -10.54 -17.12
C GLU A 132 29.03 -9.59 -17.23
N THR A 133 28.77 -8.30 -17.50
CA THR A 133 29.81 -7.27 -17.66
C THR A 133 30.69 -7.16 -16.41
N TYR A 134 30.10 -7.35 -15.22
CA TYR A 134 30.79 -7.22 -13.94
C TYR A 134 30.99 -8.55 -13.20
N ASP A 135 30.76 -9.70 -13.86
CA ASP A 135 30.91 -11.04 -13.30
C ASP A 135 30.18 -11.26 -11.94
N MET A 136 28.93 -10.79 -11.87
CA MET A 136 28.15 -10.78 -10.62
C MET A 136 27.44 -12.11 -10.32
N TYR A 137 27.66 -13.17 -11.09
CA TYR A 137 27.00 -14.47 -10.86
C TYR A 137 27.41 -15.16 -9.55
N SER A 138 28.52 -14.74 -8.95
CA SER A 138 28.94 -15.21 -7.62
C SER A 138 28.13 -14.61 -6.47
N ASN A 139 27.37 -13.53 -6.73
CA ASN A 139 26.49 -12.93 -5.73
C ASN A 139 25.29 -13.85 -5.46
N GLU A 140 25.00 -14.12 -4.19
CA GLU A 140 23.94 -15.05 -3.77
C GLU A 140 22.56 -14.68 -4.33
N PHE A 141 22.20 -13.38 -4.35
CA PHE A 141 20.93 -12.90 -4.87
C PHE A 141 20.84 -13.03 -6.40
N LEU A 142 21.95 -12.80 -7.11
CA LEU A 142 21.99 -12.77 -8.57
C LEU A 142 22.36 -14.14 -9.19
N ASN A 143 22.82 -15.10 -8.38
CA ASN A 143 23.29 -16.40 -8.85
C ASN A 143 22.22 -17.16 -9.65
N ASP A 144 20.95 -17.02 -9.27
CA ASP A 144 19.84 -17.67 -9.96
C ASP A 144 19.67 -17.22 -11.42
N PHE A 145 20.21 -16.06 -11.82
CA PHE A 145 20.24 -15.62 -13.22
C PHE A 145 21.14 -16.49 -14.11
N THR A 146 22.03 -17.32 -13.53
CA THR A 146 22.77 -18.35 -14.30
C THR A 146 21.82 -19.29 -15.04
N LYS A 147 20.62 -19.54 -14.51
CA LYS A 147 19.57 -20.35 -15.15
C LYS A 147 18.97 -19.69 -16.40
N LEU A 148 19.15 -18.38 -16.57
CA LEU A 148 18.73 -17.63 -17.76
C LEU A 148 19.90 -17.32 -18.70
N ASN A 149 21.14 -17.57 -18.24
CA ASN A 149 22.38 -17.23 -18.93
C ASN A 149 22.74 -18.25 -20.04
N TYR A 150 21.88 -18.37 -21.05
CA TYR A 150 22.16 -19.19 -22.23
C TYR A 150 22.57 -18.31 -23.40
N THR A 151 23.81 -18.46 -23.87
CA THR A 151 24.40 -17.61 -24.94
C THR A 151 23.54 -17.57 -26.22
N LEU A 152 22.87 -18.68 -26.58
CA LEU A 152 21.98 -18.74 -27.74
C LEU A 152 20.64 -18.01 -27.50
N LEU A 153 20.08 -18.05 -26.28
CA LEU A 153 18.87 -17.29 -25.95
C LEU A 153 19.13 -15.79 -25.86
N LYS A 154 20.29 -15.39 -25.31
CA LYS A 154 20.69 -13.97 -25.24
C LYS A 154 20.88 -13.37 -26.63
N LYS A 155 21.66 -14.04 -27.50
CA LYS A 155 21.93 -13.57 -28.87
C LYS A 155 20.70 -13.55 -29.78
N SER A 156 19.64 -14.30 -29.45
CA SER A 156 18.40 -14.31 -30.23
C SER A 156 17.42 -13.21 -29.83
N GLY A 157 17.66 -12.48 -28.73
CA GLY A 157 16.73 -11.47 -28.21
C GLY A 157 15.41 -12.05 -27.69
N LEU A 158 15.32 -13.37 -27.53
CA LEU A 158 14.06 -14.05 -27.17
C LEU A 158 13.80 -14.09 -25.66
N ILE A 159 14.72 -13.62 -24.82
CA ILE A 159 14.55 -13.69 -23.36
C ILE A 159 13.37 -12.85 -22.89
N ALA A 160 13.30 -11.57 -23.30
CA ALA A 160 12.19 -10.68 -22.93
C ALA A 160 10.81 -11.27 -23.30
N PRO A 161 10.55 -11.73 -24.55
CA PRO A 161 9.25 -12.34 -24.87
C PRO A 161 9.02 -13.65 -24.11
N ILE A 162 10.03 -14.49 -23.89
CA ILE A 162 9.88 -15.71 -23.07
C ILE A 162 9.44 -15.36 -21.65
N ILE A 163 10.06 -14.39 -21.01
CA ILE A 163 9.70 -13.98 -19.66
C ILE A 163 8.32 -13.34 -19.63
N PHE A 164 7.95 -12.54 -20.63
CA PHE A 164 6.60 -12.01 -20.77
C PHE A 164 5.55 -13.14 -20.78
N PHE A 165 5.77 -14.22 -21.55
CA PHE A 165 4.84 -15.34 -21.62
C PHE A 165 4.82 -16.22 -20.36
N ILE A 166 5.97 -16.47 -19.73
CA ILE A 166 6.04 -17.28 -18.50
C ILE A 166 5.44 -16.53 -17.31
N ASN A 167 5.66 -15.21 -17.26
CA ASN A 167 5.33 -14.32 -16.15
C ASN A 167 5.72 -14.95 -14.79
N PRO A 168 7.04 -15.12 -14.52
CA PRO A 168 7.52 -15.71 -13.28
C PRO A 168 7.10 -14.88 -12.07
N GLN A 169 6.97 -15.53 -10.92
CA GLN A 169 6.54 -14.88 -9.67
C GLN A 169 7.44 -13.70 -9.28
N THR A 170 8.72 -13.75 -9.64
CA THR A 170 9.71 -12.68 -9.40
C THR A 170 9.36 -11.36 -10.10
N ASN A 171 8.54 -11.36 -11.16
CA ASN A 171 8.08 -10.12 -11.79
C ASN A 171 7.18 -9.29 -10.85
N GLY A 172 6.50 -9.94 -9.90
CA GLY A 172 5.61 -9.28 -8.93
C GLY A 172 6.33 -8.54 -7.80
N ILE A 173 7.66 -8.61 -7.75
CA ILE A 173 8.47 -7.86 -6.77
C ILE A 173 8.57 -6.39 -7.20
N ALA A 174 8.46 -6.10 -8.50
CA ALA A 174 8.61 -4.75 -9.03
C ALA A 174 7.63 -3.76 -8.38
N MET A 175 8.20 -2.70 -7.80
CA MET A 175 7.50 -1.58 -7.17
C MET A 175 7.10 -0.56 -8.23
N GLN A 176 5.97 -0.82 -8.89
CA GLN A 176 5.48 0.03 -9.97
C GLN A 176 4.64 1.21 -9.45
N GLN A 177 4.22 2.08 -10.37
CA GLN A 177 3.34 3.20 -10.05
C GLN A 177 2.05 2.72 -9.37
N GLY A 178 1.70 3.36 -8.25
CA GLY A 178 0.45 3.13 -7.54
C GLY A 178 -0.37 4.41 -7.40
N ASP A 179 -1.64 4.33 -7.76
CA ASP A 179 -2.63 5.40 -7.61
C ASP A 179 -3.41 5.20 -6.30
N ASN A 180 -3.03 5.96 -5.29
CA ASN A 180 -3.59 5.85 -3.95
C ASN A 180 -4.79 6.78 -3.79
N TYR A 181 -5.90 6.24 -3.27
CA TYR A 181 -7.05 7.00 -2.82
C TYR A 181 -7.26 6.78 -1.33
N THR A 182 -7.26 7.89 -0.58
CA THR A 182 -7.41 7.90 0.87
C THR A 182 -8.60 8.76 1.25
N PHE A 183 -9.50 8.18 2.04
CA PHE A 183 -10.61 8.88 2.69
C PHE A 183 -10.33 8.89 4.19
N LYS A 184 -10.25 10.08 4.77
CA LYS A 184 -9.90 10.26 6.18
C LYS A 184 -10.97 11.09 6.88
N THR A 185 -11.42 10.61 8.02
CA THR A 185 -12.30 11.33 8.95
C THR A 185 -11.58 11.53 10.28
N LYS A 186 -12.26 12.12 11.27
CA LYS A 186 -11.75 12.16 12.64
C LYS A 186 -11.78 10.80 13.34
N ASP A 187 -12.56 9.84 12.83
CA ASP A 187 -12.85 8.56 13.50
C ASP A 187 -12.13 7.38 12.81
N TYR A 188 -11.87 7.44 11.50
CA TYR A 188 -11.19 6.38 10.76
C TYR A 188 -10.48 6.90 9.50
N MET A 189 -9.65 6.04 8.90
CA MET A 189 -9.02 6.27 7.60
C MET A 189 -9.09 5.00 6.75
N VAL A 190 -9.44 5.15 5.47
CA VAL A 190 -9.45 4.08 4.47
C VAL A 190 -8.52 4.50 3.34
N ALA A 191 -7.54 3.67 3.01
CA ALA A 191 -6.61 3.90 1.91
C ALA A 191 -6.57 2.66 0.99
N THR A 192 -6.67 2.89 -0.31
CA THR A 192 -6.62 1.83 -1.35
C THR A 192 -5.70 2.25 -2.49
N ALA A 193 -4.82 1.36 -2.91
CA ALA A 193 -4.08 1.45 -4.17
C ALA A 193 -5.01 0.95 -5.27
N MET A 194 -5.60 1.90 -6.00
CA MET A 194 -6.66 1.67 -6.98
C MET A 194 -6.12 0.87 -8.16
N ASN A 195 -6.77 -0.25 -8.50
CA ASN A 195 -6.49 -1.08 -9.66
C ASN A 195 -4.99 -1.43 -9.83
N TYR A 196 -4.29 -1.71 -8.72
CA TYR A 196 -2.86 -2.00 -8.74
C TYR A 196 -2.57 -3.40 -9.29
N TYR A 197 -2.40 -3.48 -10.61
CA TYR A 197 -1.98 -4.67 -11.36
C TYR A 197 -2.75 -5.96 -10.99
N PRO A 198 -4.10 -5.99 -11.12
CA PRO A 198 -4.92 -7.12 -10.68
C PRO A 198 -4.49 -8.46 -11.26
N GLY A 199 -4.49 -9.51 -10.44
CA GLY A 199 -4.16 -10.87 -10.89
C GLY A 199 -2.67 -11.11 -11.19
N ASN A 200 -1.81 -10.10 -11.05
CA ASN A 200 -0.37 -10.33 -11.02
C ASN A 200 0.08 -10.82 -9.65
N PHE A 201 1.32 -11.31 -9.58
CA PHE A 201 1.98 -11.59 -8.30
C PHE A 201 2.28 -10.29 -7.57
N GLY A 202 2.32 -10.36 -6.23
CA GLY A 202 2.93 -9.33 -5.42
C GLY A 202 4.06 -9.92 -4.59
N ASP A 203 5.01 -9.09 -4.20
CA ASP A 203 5.80 -9.36 -3.01
C ASP A 203 5.14 -8.64 -1.83
N GLN A 204 5.84 -7.75 -1.14
CA GLN A 204 5.43 -7.14 0.13
C GLN A 204 4.39 -6.02 0.02
N HIS A 205 3.61 -5.98 -1.05
CA HIS A 205 2.63 -4.93 -1.30
C HIS A 205 1.61 -4.85 -0.16
N HIS A 206 1.01 -3.67 0.03
CA HIS A 206 -0.10 -3.41 0.94
C HIS A 206 -1.14 -2.58 0.20
N ILE A 207 -2.12 -3.26 -0.38
CA ILE A 207 -3.03 -2.69 -1.37
C ILE A 207 -4.18 -1.93 -0.73
N GLN A 208 -4.67 -2.40 0.42
CA GLN A 208 -5.79 -1.78 1.11
C GLN A 208 -5.53 -1.75 2.61
N SER A 209 -5.87 -0.62 3.22
CA SER A 209 -5.62 -0.35 4.62
C SER A 209 -6.79 0.41 5.25
N ILE A 210 -7.36 -0.15 6.30
CA ILE A 210 -8.46 0.46 7.07
C ILE A 210 -7.98 0.66 8.49
N THR A 211 -7.72 1.91 8.86
CA THR A 211 -7.20 2.29 10.17
C THR A 211 -8.33 2.82 11.05
N LEU A 212 -8.62 2.12 12.15
CA LEU A 212 -9.66 2.49 13.12
C LEU A 212 -9.07 3.11 14.40
N SER A 213 -7.82 2.78 14.70
CA SER A 213 -7.06 3.31 15.84
C SER A 213 -5.56 3.11 15.59
N ASP A 214 -4.74 3.52 16.55
CA ASP A 214 -3.28 3.30 16.52
C ASP A 214 -2.91 1.80 16.51
N ASP A 215 -3.77 0.97 17.10
CA ASP A 215 -3.52 -0.44 17.37
C ASP A 215 -4.39 -1.40 16.53
N VAL A 216 -5.23 -0.86 15.64
CA VAL A 216 -6.15 -1.62 14.77
C VAL A 216 -6.09 -1.08 13.34
N CYS A 217 -5.39 -1.82 12.48
CA CYS A 217 -5.38 -1.64 11.04
C CYS A 217 -5.82 -2.93 10.34
N ILE A 218 -6.92 -2.88 9.60
CA ILE A 218 -7.56 -4.00 8.90
C ILE A 218 -7.10 -4.01 7.45
N TYR A 219 -6.83 -5.21 6.92
CA TYR A 219 -6.47 -5.43 5.52
C TYR A 219 -6.96 -6.82 5.07
N ASN A 220 -7.03 -7.04 3.75
CA ASN A 220 -7.18 -8.36 3.16
C ASN A 220 -5.95 -8.74 2.32
N THR A 221 -5.75 -10.04 2.14
CA THR A 221 -4.68 -10.57 1.31
C THR A 221 -5.01 -11.98 0.82
N HIS A 222 -4.48 -12.33 -0.35
CA HIS A 222 -4.27 -13.72 -0.73
C HIS A 222 -2.84 -14.11 -0.29
N PRO A 223 -2.66 -14.98 0.71
CA PRO A 223 -1.33 -15.38 1.17
C PRO A 223 -0.56 -16.12 0.06
N ALA A 224 0.76 -15.90 -0.02
CA ALA A 224 1.59 -16.55 -1.03
C ALA A 224 1.98 -18.00 -0.70
N VAL A 225 2.02 -18.33 0.58
CA VAL A 225 2.38 -19.65 1.14
C VAL A 225 1.59 -19.89 2.41
N LYS A 226 1.57 -21.13 2.92
CA LYS A 226 0.92 -21.42 4.21
C LYS A 226 1.67 -20.76 5.36
N GLU A 227 1.01 -20.65 6.51
CA GLU A 227 1.56 -19.95 7.69
C GLU A 227 2.87 -20.58 8.20
N GLU A 228 2.97 -21.90 8.15
CA GLU A 228 4.15 -22.67 8.53
C GLU A 228 5.27 -22.70 7.46
N GLU A 229 4.98 -22.21 6.25
CA GLU A 229 5.90 -22.23 5.11
C GLU A 229 6.65 -20.90 4.99
N LYS A 230 7.87 -20.97 4.44
CA LYS A 230 8.61 -19.77 4.03
C LYS A 230 8.42 -19.54 2.53
N GLY A 231 8.51 -18.28 2.10
CA GLY A 231 8.55 -17.96 0.68
C GLY A 231 9.85 -18.45 0.03
N LEU A 232 9.96 -18.17 -1.28
CA LEU A 232 11.13 -18.54 -2.07
C LEU A 232 12.43 -18.03 -1.41
N ASN A 233 13.45 -18.89 -1.37
CA ASN A 233 14.75 -18.62 -0.74
C ASN A 233 14.66 -18.17 0.75
N GLY A 234 13.57 -18.53 1.45
CA GLY A 234 13.38 -18.19 2.86
C GLY A 234 12.89 -16.76 3.11
N ASN A 235 12.60 -15.99 2.05
CA ASN A 235 12.21 -14.59 2.10
C ASN A 235 10.71 -14.39 1.79
N SER A 236 10.28 -13.13 1.67
CA SER A 236 8.93 -12.78 1.19
C SER A 236 8.72 -13.18 -0.28
N PRO A 237 7.47 -13.39 -0.72
CA PRO A 237 6.25 -13.26 0.06
C PRO A 237 5.99 -14.46 0.99
N THR A 238 5.60 -14.17 2.23
CA THR A 238 5.18 -15.15 3.26
C THR A 238 3.67 -15.07 3.49
N TYR A 239 3.12 -15.88 4.39
CA TYR A 239 1.69 -15.83 4.76
C TYR A 239 1.22 -14.45 5.24
N TRP A 240 2.06 -13.76 6.02
CA TRP A 240 1.75 -12.45 6.60
C TRP A 240 2.20 -11.27 5.75
N VAL A 241 3.25 -11.50 4.97
CA VAL A 241 3.94 -10.47 4.20
C VAL A 241 3.80 -10.79 2.72
N GLY A 242 2.93 -10.04 2.06
CA GLY A 242 2.81 -10.07 0.62
C GLY A 242 1.64 -10.85 0.07
N TYR A 243 1.56 -10.85 -1.26
CA TYR A 243 0.41 -11.34 -2.02
C TYR A 243 0.81 -12.49 -2.94
N GLY A 244 0.16 -13.65 -2.81
CA GLY A 244 0.26 -14.68 -3.85
C GLY A 244 -0.27 -14.15 -5.19
N TYR A 245 -1.39 -13.45 -5.15
CA TYR A 245 -1.99 -12.73 -6.29
C TYR A 245 -2.63 -11.45 -5.78
N LEU A 246 -2.40 -10.35 -6.49
CA LEU A 246 -2.96 -9.04 -6.17
C LEU A 246 -4.46 -9.01 -6.51
N PRO A 247 -5.30 -8.39 -5.66
CA PRO A 247 -6.70 -8.16 -6.00
C PRO A 247 -6.86 -7.04 -7.03
N ASP A 248 -8.01 -7.01 -7.69
CA ASP A 248 -8.53 -5.74 -8.22
C ASP A 248 -9.19 -4.99 -7.08
N ALA A 249 -8.60 -3.90 -6.61
CA ALA A 249 -9.06 -3.15 -5.45
C ALA A 249 -9.45 -1.71 -5.83
N VAL A 250 -10.59 -1.26 -5.33
CA VAL A 250 -11.11 0.08 -5.54
C VAL A 250 -11.76 0.61 -4.27
N GLN A 251 -11.99 1.92 -4.23
CA GLN A 251 -12.61 2.58 -3.09
C GLN A 251 -13.41 3.80 -3.57
N TYR A 252 -14.54 4.04 -2.90
CA TYR A 252 -15.24 5.31 -2.93
C TYR A 252 -15.54 5.74 -1.49
N LYS A 253 -14.91 6.83 -1.05
CA LYS A 253 -15.01 7.34 0.32
C LYS A 253 -14.80 6.23 1.37
N ASN A 254 -15.85 5.93 2.14
CA ASN A 254 -15.89 4.97 3.25
C ASN A 254 -16.15 3.52 2.81
N VAL A 255 -16.37 3.27 1.51
CA VAL A 255 -16.57 1.93 0.96
C VAL A 255 -15.34 1.50 0.17
N ALA A 256 -14.79 0.35 0.50
CA ALA A 256 -13.63 -0.24 -0.17
C ALA A 256 -14.00 -1.64 -0.67
N MET A 257 -13.69 -1.95 -1.93
CA MET A 257 -14.07 -3.18 -2.60
C MET A 257 -12.83 -3.86 -3.18
N SER A 258 -12.80 -5.19 -3.17
CA SER A 258 -11.76 -5.94 -3.85
C SER A 258 -12.29 -7.25 -4.43
N ILE A 259 -11.79 -7.65 -5.60
CA ILE A 259 -12.06 -8.94 -6.23
C ILE A 259 -10.74 -9.70 -6.37
N TYR A 260 -10.77 -10.96 -5.96
CA TYR A 260 -9.69 -11.92 -6.13
C TYR A 260 -10.09 -12.98 -7.16
N LYS A 261 -9.37 -13.03 -8.29
CA LYS A 261 -9.46 -14.13 -9.27
C LYS A 261 -8.16 -14.94 -9.27
N LEU A 262 -8.16 -16.03 -8.50
CA LEU A 262 -7.04 -16.95 -8.37
C LEU A 262 -7.05 -17.99 -9.51
N PRO A 263 -5.88 -18.35 -10.07
CA PRO A 263 -5.82 -19.32 -11.16
C PRO A 263 -6.23 -20.73 -10.71
N LYS A 264 -6.77 -21.52 -11.64
CA LYS A 264 -7.17 -22.92 -11.35
C LYS A 264 -5.97 -23.84 -11.09
N ARG A 265 -4.81 -23.54 -11.67
CA ARG A 265 -3.58 -24.34 -11.58
C ARG A 265 -2.36 -23.43 -11.43
N SER A 266 -1.37 -23.87 -10.65
CA SER A 266 -0.06 -23.22 -10.64
C SER A 266 0.60 -23.34 -12.03
N GLY A 267 1.15 -22.23 -12.52
CA GLY A 267 1.95 -22.24 -13.75
C GLY A 267 3.41 -22.66 -13.52
N ILE A 268 4.22 -22.56 -14.56
CA ILE A 268 5.65 -22.87 -14.51
C ILE A 268 6.37 -21.82 -13.63
N LEU A 269 7.29 -22.26 -12.75
CA LEU A 269 8.04 -21.41 -11.80
C LEU A 269 7.16 -20.59 -10.85
N LYS A 270 6.08 -21.18 -10.35
CA LYS A 270 5.10 -20.56 -9.43
C LYS A 270 4.85 -21.47 -8.24
N ALA A 271 4.62 -20.88 -7.07
CA ALA A 271 4.22 -21.62 -5.87
C ALA A 271 2.83 -22.30 -6.03
N PRO A 272 2.50 -23.31 -5.21
CA PRO A 272 1.14 -23.79 -5.05
C PRO A 272 0.17 -22.65 -4.71
N ILE A 273 -1.03 -22.68 -5.29
CA ILE A 273 -2.06 -21.67 -5.04
C ILE A 273 -2.83 -22.08 -3.78
N LEU A 274 -3.03 -21.12 -2.88
CA LEU A 274 -3.93 -21.30 -1.74
C LEU A 274 -5.34 -20.89 -2.15
N ASP A 275 -6.30 -21.74 -1.87
CA ASP A 275 -7.66 -21.60 -2.39
C ASP A 275 -8.55 -20.75 -1.47
N TYR A 276 -7.97 -19.74 -0.80
CA TYR A 276 -8.67 -18.86 0.13
C TYR A 276 -8.02 -17.48 0.21
N THR A 277 -8.78 -16.51 0.70
CA THR A 277 -8.25 -15.20 1.13
C THR A 277 -8.62 -14.96 2.58
N TYR A 278 -7.90 -14.06 3.24
CA TYR A 278 -8.24 -13.68 4.60
C TYR A 278 -8.25 -12.17 4.77
N THR A 279 -8.97 -11.72 5.79
CA THR A 279 -8.85 -10.38 6.35
C THR A 279 -8.38 -10.45 7.80
N TRP A 280 -7.42 -9.58 8.15
CA TRP A 280 -6.97 -9.42 9.53
C TRP A 280 -8.08 -8.76 10.35
N PHE A 281 -8.57 -9.46 11.38
CA PHE A 281 -9.73 -9.08 12.17
C PHE A 281 -9.48 -9.38 13.66
N PRO A 282 -8.66 -8.56 14.35
CA PRO A 282 -8.20 -8.83 15.71
C PRO A 282 -9.31 -8.63 16.74
N THR A 283 -10.11 -9.67 16.98
CA THR A 283 -11.34 -9.58 17.80
C THR A 283 -11.12 -9.03 19.19
N GLU A 284 -9.97 -9.33 19.80
CA GLU A 284 -9.59 -8.88 21.14
C GLU A 284 -9.33 -7.38 21.23
N LYS A 285 -9.14 -6.70 20.09
CA LYS A 285 -8.89 -5.25 20.02
C LYS A 285 -10.16 -4.44 19.80
N PHE A 286 -11.30 -5.06 19.48
CA PHE A 286 -12.57 -4.37 19.25
C PHE A 286 -13.37 -4.21 20.55
N ASP A 287 -14.17 -3.16 20.63
CA ASP A 287 -15.09 -2.94 21.76
C ASP A 287 -16.31 -3.86 21.67
N ALA A 288 -16.73 -4.16 20.44
CA ALA A 288 -17.76 -5.15 20.13
C ALA A 288 -17.53 -5.70 18.71
N TRP A 289 -17.89 -6.95 18.48
CA TRP A 289 -17.86 -7.55 17.15
C TRP A 289 -18.91 -8.65 17.02
N GLN A 290 -19.31 -8.96 15.79
CA GLN A 290 -20.25 -10.03 15.46
C GLN A 290 -19.92 -10.60 14.08
N ILE A 291 -20.11 -11.90 13.90
CA ILE A 291 -20.06 -12.57 12.60
C ILE A 291 -21.45 -13.14 12.32
N ASP A 292 -21.92 -12.98 11.09
CA ASP A 292 -23.21 -13.44 10.59
C ASP A 292 -23.02 -13.95 9.16
N ASN A 293 -22.75 -15.27 9.03
CA ASN A 293 -22.43 -15.95 7.77
C ASN A 293 -21.30 -15.26 6.99
N ASN A 294 -21.62 -14.63 5.86
CA ASN A 294 -20.70 -13.90 4.99
C ASN A 294 -20.50 -12.43 5.39
N MET A 295 -20.99 -12.01 6.56
CA MET A 295 -20.81 -10.66 7.08
C MET A 295 -20.09 -10.68 8.43
N ALA A 296 -19.24 -9.70 8.67
CA ALA A 296 -18.67 -9.43 9.98
C ALA A 296 -18.76 -7.94 10.31
N PHE A 297 -18.95 -7.65 11.59
CA PHE A 297 -19.12 -6.30 12.10
C PHE A 297 -18.18 -6.07 13.27
N ALA A 298 -17.62 -4.88 13.36
CA ALA A 298 -16.82 -4.46 14.51
C ALA A 298 -17.08 -3.01 14.88
N LYS A 299 -16.95 -2.73 16.17
CA LYS A 299 -16.91 -1.39 16.75
C LYS A 299 -15.56 -1.16 17.42
N LYS A 300 -14.95 -0.02 17.15
CA LYS A 300 -13.75 0.46 17.84
C LYS A 300 -13.88 1.96 18.07
N ASN A 301 -13.85 2.39 19.32
CA ASN A 301 -14.13 3.76 19.73
C ASN A 301 -15.47 4.24 19.13
N SER A 302 -15.41 5.33 18.35
CA SER A 302 -16.54 5.92 17.65
C SER A 302 -16.80 5.32 16.27
N SER A 303 -15.97 4.37 15.81
CA SER A 303 -16.00 3.86 14.44
C SER A 303 -16.70 2.52 14.36
N TYR A 304 -17.51 2.36 13.30
CA TYR A 304 -18.16 1.12 12.92
C TYR A 304 -17.57 0.59 11.62
N LEU A 305 -17.39 -0.73 11.57
CA LEU A 305 -16.88 -1.45 10.41
C LEU A 305 -17.84 -2.59 10.07
N ALA A 306 -18.21 -2.68 8.80
CA ALA A 306 -18.79 -3.87 8.21
C ALA A 306 -17.83 -4.46 7.17
N ILE A 307 -17.80 -5.79 7.13
CA ILE A 307 -17.07 -6.61 6.17
C ILE A 307 -18.09 -7.54 5.54
N ILE A 308 -18.15 -7.59 4.21
CA ILE A 308 -19.00 -8.50 3.46
C ILE A 308 -18.11 -9.32 2.53
N SER A 309 -18.27 -10.64 2.54
CA SER A 309 -17.55 -11.58 1.68
C SER A 309 -18.49 -12.31 0.72
N ASN A 310 -17.89 -12.98 -0.26
CA ASN A 310 -18.62 -13.84 -1.19
C ASN A 310 -19.14 -15.11 -0.49
N ASN A 311 -18.28 -15.73 0.34
CA ASN A 311 -18.57 -16.97 1.06
C ASN A 311 -18.61 -16.74 2.57
N ASP A 312 -19.12 -17.72 3.31
CA ASP A 312 -19.17 -17.68 4.79
C ASP A 312 -17.78 -17.44 5.41
N LEU A 313 -17.77 -16.65 6.48
CA LEU A 313 -16.55 -16.24 7.18
C LEU A 313 -16.21 -17.19 8.32
N ASN A 314 -15.01 -17.77 8.25
CA ASN A 314 -14.47 -18.59 9.33
C ASN A 314 -13.49 -17.77 10.18
N LEU A 315 -13.82 -17.58 11.47
CA LEU A 315 -12.91 -16.96 12.42
C LEU A 315 -11.81 -17.95 12.82
N TYR A 316 -10.58 -17.66 12.43
CA TYR A 316 -9.40 -18.43 12.78
C TYR A 316 -8.55 -17.68 13.80
N GLU A 317 -8.10 -18.38 14.85
CA GLU A 317 -7.23 -17.85 15.93
C GLU A 317 -7.68 -16.50 16.54
N LYS A 318 -8.98 -16.20 16.47
CA LYS A 318 -9.59 -14.95 16.97
C LYS A 318 -9.07 -13.66 16.32
N ASN A 319 -8.32 -13.74 15.22
CA ASN A 319 -7.68 -12.57 14.63
C ASN A 319 -7.70 -12.56 13.09
N ARG A 320 -8.29 -13.58 12.46
CA ARG A 320 -8.39 -13.69 11.00
C ARG A 320 -9.78 -14.18 10.62
N LEU A 321 -10.40 -13.53 9.63
CA LEU A 321 -11.59 -14.08 8.96
C LEU A 321 -11.14 -14.63 7.62
N ILE A 322 -11.37 -15.92 7.42
CA ILE A 322 -11.00 -16.65 6.20
C ILE A 322 -12.26 -16.91 5.38
N GLN A 323 -12.19 -16.64 4.08
CA GLN A 323 -13.17 -17.14 3.12
C GLN A 323 -12.46 -18.06 2.13
N GLU A 324 -13.01 -19.25 1.95
CA GLU A 324 -12.56 -20.21 0.93
C GLU A 324 -13.05 -19.76 -0.45
N GLY A 325 -12.31 -20.11 -1.51
CA GLY A 325 -12.66 -19.85 -2.89
C GLY A 325 -11.57 -19.18 -3.70
N LYS A 326 -11.58 -19.46 -5.02
CA LYS A 326 -10.68 -18.86 -6.02
C LYS A 326 -11.25 -17.62 -6.68
N ASP A 327 -12.55 -17.43 -6.57
CA ASP A 327 -13.27 -16.31 -7.17
C ASP A 327 -14.11 -15.69 -6.06
N THR A 328 -13.57 -14.65 -5.43
CA THR A 328 -14.10 -14.08 -4.19
C THR A 328 -13.99 -12.57 -4.19
N PHE A 329 -14.77 -11.93 -3.32
CA PHE A 329 -14.67 -10.49 -3.10
C PHE A 329 -14.64 -10.16 -1.62
N TRP A 330 -14.17 -8.96 -1.32
CA TRP A 330 -14.37 -8.29 -0.03
C TRP A 330 -14.96 -6.90 -0.26
N ILE A 331 -15.99 -6.56 0.50
CA ILE A 331 -16.51 -5.20 0.65
C ILE A 331 -16.30 -4.79 2.10
N TYR A 332 -15.77 -3.59 2.30
CA TYR A 332 -15.68 -2.93 3.59
C TYR A 332 -16.50 -1.65 3.54
N GLU A 333 -17.36 -1.44 4.51
CA GLU A 333 -18.05 -0.17 4.69
C GLU A 333 -17.83 0.33 6.11
N LEU A 334 -17.40 1.58 6.22
CA LEU A 334 -17.15 2.24 7.49
C LEU A 334 -18.17 3.33 7.77
N SER A 335 -18.43 3.54 9.05
CA SER A 335 -19.23 4.65 9.54
C SER A 335 -18.82 5.03 10.95
N SER A 336 -19.56 5.93 11.58
CA SER A 336 -19.30 6.40 12.94
C SER A 336 -20.57 6.46 13.77
N CYS A 337 -20.41 6.67 15.08
CA CYS A 337 -21.52 6.96 15.99
C CYS A 337 -22.19 8.33 15.73
N GLU A 338 -21.63 9.17 14.84
CA GLU A 338 -22.30 10.40 14.41
C GLU A 338 -23.31 10.15 13.28
N ASP A 339 -23.09 9.11 12.50
CA ASP A 339 -23.92 8.76 11.34
C ASP A 339 -25.03 7.76 11.71
N PHE A 340 -24.80 6.93 12.73
CA PHE A 340 -25.75 5.92 13.20
C PHE A 340 -25.98 6.03 14.71
N GLU A 341 -27.25 5.96 15.13
CA GLU A 341 -27.66 6.02 16.53
C GLU A 341 -27.03 4.89 17.37
N SER A 342 -26.85 3.72 16.77
CA SER A 342 -26.26 2.57 17.44
C SER A 342 -25.52 1.63 16.48
N PHE A 343 -24.63 0.82 17.04
CA PHE A 343 -23.96 -0.25 16.30
C PHE A 343 -24.96 -1.26 15.73
N ASP A 344 -26.08 -1.52 16.41
CA ASP A 344 -27.15 -2.38 15.89
C ASP A 344 -27.86 -1.75 14.69
N SER A 345 -28.17 -0.44 14.74
CA SER A 345 -28.76 0.27 13.59
C SER A 345 -27.86 0.26 12.34
N PHE A 346 -26.54 0.34 12.55
CA PHE A 346 -25.56 0.20 11.46
C PHE A 346 -25.57 -1.22 10.86
N LYS A 347 -25.62 -2.26 11.70
CA LYS A 347 -25.71 -3.66 11.22
C LYS A 347 -26.96 -3.89 10.39
N GLU A 348 -28.12 -3.43 10.86
CA GLU A 348 -29.38 -3.59 10.13
C GLU A 348 -29.38 -2.83 8.81
N TYR A 349 -28.79 -1.64 8.78
CA TYR A 349 -28.58 -0.89 7.54
C TYR A 349 -27.73 -1.67 6.53
N ILE A 350 -26.57 -2.19 6.93
CA ILE A 350 -25.70 -2.97 6.04
C ILE A 350 -26.41 -4.23 5.53
N LYS A 351 -27.18 -4.91 6.38
CA LYS A 351 -27.97 -6.09 6.00
C LYS A 351 -29.06 -5.78 4.98
N SER A 352 -29.50 -4.52 4.90
CA SER A 352 -30.49 -4.08 3.91
C SER A 352 -29.90 -3.75 2.55
N ASN A 353 -28.57 -3.60 2.45
CA ASN A 353 -27.88 -3.27 1.22
C ASN A 353 -27.82 -4.49 0.28
N LYS A 354 -27.81 -4.22 -1.03
CA LYS A 354 -27.82 -5.26 -2.06
C LYS A 354 -26.40 -5.47 -2.58
N VAL A 355 -25.98 -6.74 -2.60
CA VAL A 355 -24.71 -7.18 -3.21
C VAL A 355 -25.03 -8.15 -4.33
N ILE A 356 -24.44 -7.94 -5.50
CA ILE A 356 -24.54 -8.87 -6.64
C ILE A 356 -23.13 -9.19 -7.10
N TYR A 357 -22.81 -10.48 -7.22
CA TYR A 357 -21.54 -10.92 -7.75
C TYR A 357 -21.72 -11.98 -8.84
N ASN A 358 -21.23 -11.69 -10.04
CA ASN A 358 -21.29 -12.60 -11.18
C ASN A 358 -20.00 -12.53 -12.00
N ASP A 359 -19.17 -13.58 -11.93
CA ASP A 359 -17.94 -13.74 -12.73
C ASP A 359 -17.05 -12.48 -12.81
N GLY A 360 -16.70 -11.91 -11.65
CA GLY A 360 -15.85 -10.71 -11.60
C GLY A 360 -16.56 -9.40 -11.87
N ASN A 361 -17.89 -9.38 -11.93
CA ASN A 361 -18.68 -8.17 -11.82
C ASN A 361 -19.28 -8.11 -10.40
N LEU A 362 -18.82 -7.16 -9.59
CA LEU A 362 -19.26 -6.92 -8.23
C LEU A 362 -20.00 -5.59 -8.14
N GLU A 363 -21.29 -5.67 -7.86
CA GLU A 363 -22.19 -4.54 -7.68
C GLU A 363 -22.60 -4.45 -6.21
N TYR A 364 -22.45 -3.26 -5.62
CA TYR A 364 -22.86 -2.95 -4.26
C TYR A 364 -23.73 -1.71 -4.25
N ILE A 365 -25.01 -1.90 -3.88
CA ILE A 365 -26.00 -0.84 -3.83
C ILE A 365 -26.36 -0.56 -2.38
N ASN A 366 -26.13 0.69 -2.00
CA ASN A 366 -26.45 1.26 -0.70
C ASN A 366 -27.26 2.55 -0.92
N GLY A 367 -28.58 2.48 -0.69
CA GLY A 367 -29.46 3.62 -0.90
C GLY A 367 -29.42 4.11 -2.35
N SER A 368 -28.96 5.36 -2.56
CA SER A 368 -28.77 5.95 -3.90
C SER A 368 -27.36 5.77 -4.47
N LEU A 369 -26.45 5.13 -3.72
CA LEU A 369 -25.10 4.85 -4.16
C LEU A 369 -25.07 3.46 -4.79
N ASP A 370 -24.63 3.40 -6.05
CA ASP A 370 -24.34 2.18 -6.79
C ASP A 370 -22.85 2.15 -7.14
N LEU A 371 -22.14 1.16 -6.60
CA LEU A 371 -20.73 0.90 -6.86
C LEU A 371 -20.60 -0.41 -7.65
N ASN A 372 -20.01 -0.33 -8.83
CA ASN A 372 -19.84 -1.51 -9.69
C ASN A 372 -18.37 -1.66 -10.10
N LEU A 373 -17.72 -2.72 -9.62
CA LEU A 373 -16.37 -3.12 -10.01
C LEU A 373 -16.42 -4.29 -10.98
N ILE A 374 -15.90 -4.06 -12.19
CA ILE A 374 -15.66 -5.10 -13.19
C ILE A 374 -14.17 -5.41 -13.21
N TYR A 375 -13.83 -6.63 -12.77
CA TYR A 375 -12.46 -7.12 -12.60
C TYR A 375 -11.54 -6.81 -13.79
N ASP A 376 -10.44 -6.12 -13.50
CA ASP A 376 -9.37 -5.73 -14.41
C ASP A 376 -9.87 -4.95 -15.65
N LYS A 377 -10.96 -4.19 -15.47
CA LYS A 377 -11.58 -3.44 -16.56
C LYS A 377 -12.03 -2.04 -16.17
N ALA A 378 -12.93 -1.93 -15.19
CA ALA A 378 -13.58 -0.65 -14.89
C ALA A 378 -14.21 -0.63 -13.49
N PHE A 379 -14.31 0.57 -12.93
CA PHE A 379 -15.09 0.84 -11.73
C PHE A 379 -16.06 1.98 -12.02
N PHE A 380 -17.32 1.80 -11.64
CA PHE A 380 -18.38 2.77 -11.83
C PHE A 380 -18.94 3.23 -10.48
N ILE A 381 -19.28 4.50 -10.43
CA ILE A 381 -20.02 5.11 -9.31
C ILE A 381 -21.26 5.74 -9.94
N ASN A 382 -22.45 5.21 -9.64
CA ASN A 382 -23.72 5.64 -10.24
C ASN A 382 -23.62 5.74 -11.78
N ASP A 383 -23.18 4.66 -12.43
CA ASP A 383 -22.92 4.54 -13.88
C ASP A 383 -21.78 5.42 -14.44
N GLU A 384 -21.12 6.26 -13.62
CA GLU A 384 -19.97 7.05 -14.07
C GLU A 384 -18.66 6.26 -13.90
N ILE A 385 -17.95 6.06 -15.01
CA ILE A 385 -16.65 5.38 -15.01
C ILE A 385 -15.58 6.21 -14.28
N GLN A 386 -14.80 5.55 -13.43
CA GLN A 386 -13.71 6.14 -12.67
C GLN A 386 -12.37 5.91 -13.36
N ARG A 387 -11.48 6.90 -13.25
CA ARG A 387 -10.09 6.81 -13.74
C ARG A 387 -9.14 6.27 -12.67
N PHE A 388 -8.12 5.54 -13.09
CA PHE A 388 -7.00 5.05 -12.26
C PHE A 388 -5.65 5.58 -12.76
N ASP A 389 -5.60 6.86 -13.14
CA ASP A 389 -4.38 7.55 -13.52
C ASP A 389 -4.42 8.91 -12.85
N TYR A 390 -3.96 8.95 -11.60
CA TYR A 390 -4.03 10.15 -10.78
C TYR A 390 -2.86 11.07 -11.08
N ASP A 391 -3.10 12.35 -10.87
CA ASP A 391 -2.03 13.33 -10.78
C ASP A 391 -1.11 13.00 -9.58
N ARG A 392 0.09 13.60 -9.51
CA ARG A 392 1.01 13.37 -8.39
C ARG A 392 0.32 13.65 -7.06
N PHE A 393 -0.42 14.75 -6.99
CA PHE A 393 -1.28 15.09 -5.86
C PHE A 393 -2.61 15.68 -6.34
N ASP A 394 -3.71 15.20 -5.80
CA ASP A 394 -5.04 15.81 -5.90
C ASP A 394 -5.74 15.70 -4.54
N SER A 395 -5.72 16.81 -3.79
CA SER A 395 -6.26 16.91 -2.44
C SER A 395 -6.70 18.34 -2.14
N PRO A 396 -7.42 18.58 -1.02
CA PRO A 396 -7.69 19.94 -0.54
C PRO A 396 -6.44 20.78 -0.26
N TYR A 397 -5.28 20.15 -0.03
CA TYR A 397 -4.06 20.83 0.40
C TYR A 397 -3.12 21.21 -0.76
N VAL A 398 -3.16 20.44 -1.84
CA VAL A 398 -2.25 20.56 -2.97
C VAL A 398 -2.85 19.87 -4.19
N LYS A 399 -2.61 20.48 -5.35
CA LYS A 399 -2.88 19.90 -6.67
C LYS A 399 -1.62 20.05 -7.52
N ALA A 400 -1.10 18.93 -8.05
CA ALA A 400 0.10 18.92 -8.88
C ALA A 400 0.12 17.68 -9.77
N LYS A 401 0.48 17.86 -11.04
CA LYS A 401 0.70 16.78 -12.00
C LYS A 401 2.04 16.10 -11.76
N ARG A 402 2.20 14.89 -12.31
CA ARG A 402 3.50 14.21 -12.36
C ARG A 402 4.48 15.05 -13.17
N GLY A 403 5.64 15.36 -12.58
CA GLY A 403 6.69 16.14 -13.23
C GLY A 403 6.52 17.67 -13.16
N ASP A 404 5.52 18.20 -12.46
CA ASP A 404 5.39 19.64 -12.27
C ASP A 404 6.64 20.23 -11.62
N SER A 405 7.17 21.31 -12.22
CA SER A 405 8.35 22.01 -11.70
C SER A 405 8.05 22.88 -10.49
N GLU A 406 6.78 23.20 -10.25
CA GLU A 406 6.31 23.95 -9.09
C GLU A 406 5.15 23.23 -8.39
N ILE A 407 5.24 23.11 -7.06
CA ILE A 407 4.21 22.50 -6.22
C ILE A 407 3.87 23.48 -5.11
N VAL A 408 2.57 23.78 -4.95
CA VAL A 408 2.06 24.73 -3.97
C VAL A 408 1.14 24.02 -2.98
N PHE A 409 1.54 23.99 -1.71
CA PHE A 409 0.72 23.52 -0.60
C PHE A 409 0.04 24.71 0.06
N ASN A 410 -1.27 24.62 0.28
CA ASN A 410 -2.04 25.63 0.98
C ASN A 410 -2.96 24.95 1.99
N TYR A 411 -2.99 25.46 3.21
CA TYR A 411 -3.98 25.02 4.19
C TYR A 411 -4.16 26.09 5.26
N LYS A 412 -5.41 26.52 5.50
CA LYS A 412 -5.73 27.72 6.29
C LYS A 412 -4.97 28.93 5.72
N ASP A 413 -4.38 29.76 6.57
CA ASP A 413 -3.64 30.95 6.19
C ASP A 413 -2.14 30.69 5.92
N GLU A 414 -1.76 29.41 5.73
CA GLU A 414 -0.37 28.98 5.55
C GLU A 414 -0.12 28.42 4.17
N LYS A 415 1.07 28.70 3.63
CA LYS A 415 1.49 28.33 2.28
C LYS A 415 2.95 27.88 2.23
N LEU A 416 3.22 26.89 1.37
CA LEU A 416 4.56 26.45 0.96
C LEU A 416 4.60 26.35 -0.57
N VAL A 417 5.60 26.99 -1.18
CA VAL A 417 5.90 26.90 -2.61
C VAL A 417 7.25 26.20 -2.77
N LEU A 418 7.25 25.09 -3.50
CA LEU A 418 8.45 24.39 -3.93
C LEU A 418 8.60 24.58 -5.44
N ASN A 419 9.72 25.13 -5.90
CA ASN A 419 10.02 25.22 -7.32
C ASN A 419 11.37 24.53 -7.60
N PHE A 420 11.34 23.39 -8.28
CA PHE A 420 12.49 22.51 -8.47
C PHE A 420 13.46 23.04 -9.54
N GLU A 421 12.95 23.71 -10.58
CA GLU A 421 13.78 24.33 -11.62
C GLU A 421 14.55 25.54 -11.07
N LYS A 422 13.89 26.39 -10.29
CA LYS A 422 14.49 27.58 -9.68
C LYS A 422 15.17 27.29 -8.34
N GLN A 423 15.10 26.05 -7.86
CA GLN A 423 15.60 25.62 -6.54
C GLN A 423 15.07 26.49 -5.39
N LYS A 424 13.78 26.86 -5.45
CA LYS A 424 13.14 27.71 -4.45
C LYS A 424 12.30 26.89 -3.47
N ARG A 425 12.37 27.30 -2.21
CA ARG A 425 11.53 26.83 -1.10
C ARG A 425 11.06 28.05 -0.31
N GLU A 426 9.84 28.50 -0.57
CA GLU A 426 9.25 29.71 0.00
C GLU A 426 8.06 29.35 0.88
N PHE A 427 7.99 29.91 2.09
CA PHE A 427 6.93 29.63 3.07
C PHE A 427 6.51 30.94 3.77
N GLN A 428 5.24 31.01 4.19
CA GLN A 428 4.62 32.25 4.65
C GLN A 428 4.96 32.62 6.11
N SER A 429 4.90 31.64 7.01
CA SER A 429 5.16 31.83 8.45
C SER A 429 6.40 31.07 8.93
N GLU A 430 6.78 31.30 10.18
CA GLU A 430 7.89 30.59 10.82
C GLU A 430 7.68 29.06 10.81
N ASN A 431 8.73 28.35 10.43
CA ASN A 431 8.73 26.89 10.40
C ASN A 431 8.77 26.30 11.82
N VAL A 432 8.18 25.11 11.95
CA VAL A 432 8.21 24.32 13.18
C VAL A 432 9.55 23.58 13.27
N LYS A 433 10.23 23.68 14.41
CA LYS A 433 11.44 22.90 14.69
C LYS A 433 11.07 21.48 15.09
N ILE A 434 11.90 20.52 14.68
CA ILE A 434 11.82 19.13 15.14
C ILE A 434 12.08 19.11 16.65
N LYS A 435 11.14 18.53 17.41
CA LYS A 435 11.26 18.39 18.87
C LYS A 435 11.81 17.00 19.17
N TYR A 436 13.13 16.90 19.27
CA TYR A 436 13.76 15.65 19.67
C TYR A 436 14.79 15.90 20.77
N THR A 437 14.57 15.28 21.93
CA THR A 437 15.55 15.21 23.01
C THR A 437 16.03 13.76 23.06
N PRO A 438 17.31 13.46 22.77
CA PRO A 438 17.82 12.09 22.89
C PRO A 438 17.70 11.63 24.34
N SER A 439 16.76 10.74 24.64
CA SER A 439 16.75 10.01 25.92
C SER A 439 17.83 8.93 25.85
N ASN A 440 18.84 8.99 26.73
CA ASN A 440 19.95 8.02 26.91
C ASN A 440 19.83 6.74 26.06
N VAL A 441 20.23 6.85 24.80
CA VAL A 441 20.22 5.72 23.87
C VAL A 441 21.34 4.79 24.32
N LYS A 442 20.99 3.65 24.91
CA LYS A 442 21.96 2.60 25.20
C LYS A 442 22.42 2.01 23.87
N LEU A 443 23.69 2.23 23.54
CA LEU A 443 24.40 1.54 22.46
C LEU A 443 24.39 0.03 22.76
N ASN A 444 23.38 -0.69 22.30
CA ASN A 444 23.49 -2.13 22.11
C ASN A 444 23.93 -2.36 20.67
N ILE A 445 25.23 -2.28 20.45
CA ILE A 445 25.87 -2.78 19.24
C ILE A 445 25.77 -4.31 19.29
N HIS A 446 24.70 -4.88 18.76
CA HIS A 446 24.73 -6.28 18.37
C HIS A 446 25.40 -6.35 17.01
N HIS A 447 26.71 -6.61 17.03
CA HIS A 447 27.38 -7.25 15.90
C HIS A 447 26.72 -8.61 15.70
N GLN A 448 25.94 -8.76 14.63
CA GLN A 448 25.79 -10.06 13.98
C GLN A 448 26.62 -9.99 12.70
N MET A 449 27.75 -10.69 12.75
CA MET A 449 28.52 -11.12 11.58
C MET A 449 27.73 -12.12 10.76
#